data_AF-A0A933T319-F1
#
_entry.id   AF-A0A933T319-F1
#
_cell.length_a   1.000
_cell.length_b   1.000
_cell.length_c   1.000
_cell.angle_alpha   90.00
_cell.angle_beta   90.00
_cell.angle_gamma   90.00
#
_symmetry.space_group_name_H-M   'P 1'
#
loop_
_entity.id
_entity.type
_entity.pdbx_description
1 polymer ?
#
loop_
_entity_poly.entity_id
_entity_poly.type
_entity_poly.pdbx_seq_one_letter_code
_entity_poly.pdbx_strand_id
1 'polypeptide(L)'
;MIEFRPLPETEIEVKEIAKKMDVLPEPPDVLLSVAANETELKKTGLERYKYIHFATHASLPGMIQGINEPFILLGQVENENKDDGFLT
;
A
#
# COMPACT_ATOMS: atom_id res chain seq x y z
N MET A 1 -0.15 21.90 -5.01
CA MET A 1 0.55 20.61 -4.93
C MET A 1 -0.28 19.73 -4.01
N ILE A 2 -0.64 18.52 -4.43
CA ILE A 2 -1.39 17.59 -3.59
C ILE A 2 -0.40 16.94 -2.64
N GLU A 3 -0.73 16.94 -1.35
CA GLU A 3 0.09 16.33 -0.30
C GLU A 3 -0.70 15.19 0.34
N PHE A 4 -0.12 13.99 0.34
CA PHE A 4 -0.68 12.81 0.98
C PHE A 4 -0.02 12.61 2.34
N ARG A 5 -0.68 13.11 3.39
CA ARG A 5 -0.17 13.01 4.77
C ARG A 5 -0.21 11.56 5.27
N PRO A 6 0.70 11.14 6.16
CA PRO A 6 0.65 9.81 6.78
C PRO A 6 -0.72 9.53 7.44
N LEU A 7 -1.12 8.26 7.43
CA LEU A 7 -2.37 7.76 8.02
C LEU A 7 -2.05 6.82 9.20
N PRO A 8 -1.60 7.33 10.36
CA PRO A 8 -1.17 6.49 11.47
C PRO A 8 -2.30 5.61 12.02
N GLU A 9 -3.55 6.05 11.88
CA GLU A 9 -4.72 5.28 12.29
C GLU A 9 -4.91 4.01 11.44
N THR A 10 -4.51 4.02 10.16
CA THR A 10 -4.63 2.84 9.31
C THR A 10 -3.60 1.76 9.66
N GLU A 11 -2.43 2.13 10.18
CA GLU A 11 -1.47 1.15 10.72
C GLU A 11 -2.09 0.37 11.90
N ILE A 12 -2.86 1.04 12.76
CA ILE A 12 -3.56 0.40 13.88
C ILE A 12 -4.62 -0.57 13.33
N GLU A 13 -5.40 -0.15 12.34
CA GLU A 13 -6.42 -0.99 11.69
C GLU A 13 -5.80 -2.27 11.10
N VAL A 14 -4.72 -2.14 10.32
CA VAL A 14 -4.02 -3.28 9.68
C VAL A 14 -3.52 -4.27 10.74
N LYS A 15 -2.91 -3.79 11.84
CA LYS A 15 -2.43 -4.64 12.92
C LYS A 15 -3.56 -5.39 13.63
N GLU A 16 -4.71 -4.74 13.85
CA GLU A 16 -5.87 -5.38 14.47
C GLU A 16 -6.53 -6.41 13.56
N ILE A 17 -6.54 -6.19 12.25
CA ILE A 17 -7.00 -7.19 11.26
C ILE A 17 -6.04 -8.38 11.25
N ALA A 18 -4.73 -8.15 11.16
CA ALA A 18 -3.73 -9.22 11.17
C ALA A 18 -3.87 -10.12 12.41
N LYS A 19 -4.04 -9.50 13.59
CA LYS A 19 -4.30 -10.19 14.85
C LYS A 19 -5.56 -11.06 14.81
N LYS A 20 -6.66 -10.56 14.23
CA LYS A 20 -7.92 -11.34 14.08
C LYS A 20 -7.77 -12.50 13.11
N MET A 21 -6.85 -12.39 12.15
CA MET A 21 -6.56 -13.41 11.14
C MET A 21 -5.46 -14.39 11.58
N ASP A 22 -4.95 -14.26 12.81
CA ASP A 22 -3.82 -15.04 13.34
C ASP A 22 -2.55 -14.92 12.48
N VAL A 23 -2.30 -13.71 11.95
CA VAL A 23 -1.15 -13.35 11.13
C VAL A 23 -0.22 -12.43 11.92
N LEU A 24 1.08 -12.71 11.90
CA LEU A 24 2.07 -11.82 12.50
C LEU A 24 2.17 -10.52 11.68
N PRO A 25 2.22 -9.34 12.32
CA PRO A 25 2.27 -8.06 11.61
C PRO A 25 3.67 -7.74 11.10
N GLU A 26 4.21 -8.61 10.24
CA GLU A 26 5.54 -8.51 9.65
C GLU A 26 5.55 -8.90 8.16
N PRO A 27 6.54 -8.42 7.38
CA PRO A 27 6.69 -8.86 5.99
C PRO A 27 6.95 -10.37 5.89
N PRO A 28 6.47 -11.04 4.83
CA PRO A 28 5.77 -10.46 3.68
C PRO A 28 4.25 -10.33 3.89
N ASP A 29 3.70 -10.84 4.99
CA ASP A 29 2.25 -10.91 5.21
C ASP A 29 1.62 -9.54 5.51
N VAL A 30 2.35 -8.67 6.20
CA VAL A 30 1.92 -7.31 6.53
C VAL A 30 3.03 -6.31 6.19
N LEU A 31 2.74 -5.42 5.25
CA LEU A 31 3.60 -4.31 4.85
C LEU A 31 3.05 -3.00 5.42
N LEU A 32 3.90 -2.23 6.11
CA LEU A 32 3.53 -0.97 6.77
C LEU A 32 4.48 0.16 6.36
N SER A 33 3.96 1.39 6.38
CA SER A 33 4.74 2.60 6.15
C SER A 33 5.64 2.50 4.90
N VAL A 34 6.95 2.71 5.01
CA VAL A 34 7.89 2.67 3.88
C VAL A 34 8.02 1.29 3.24
N ALA A 35 7.71 0.21 3.96
CA ALA A 35 7.71 -1.15 3.42
C ALA A 35 6.44 -1.46 2.61
N ALA A 36 5.36 -0.67 2.75
CA ALA A 36 4.15 -0.79 1.93
C ALA A 36 4.36 -0.13 0.56
N ASN A 37 5.43 -0.52 -0.13
CA ASN A 37 5.82 -0.03 -1.44
C ASN A 37 5.60 -1.10 -2.53
N GLU A 38 5.71 -0.68 -3.79
CA GLU A 38 5.41 -1.53 -4.95
C GLU A 38 6.41 -2.70 -5.09
N THR A 39 7.69 -2.45 -4.82
CA THR A 39 8.75 -3.47 -4.84
C THR A 39 8.47 -4.62 -3.86
N GLU A 40 8.20 -4.32 -2.60
CA GLU A 40 7.92 -5.33 -1.57
C GLU A 40 6.57 -6.04 -1.81
N LEU A 41 5.57 -5.32 -2.30
CA LEU A 41 4.28 -5.90 -2.69
C LEU A 41 4.47 -6.94 -3.82
N LYS A 42 5.26 -6.63 -4.84
CA LYS A 42 5.57 -7.57 -5.94
C LYS A 42 6.36 -8.80 -5.47
N LYS A 43 7.24 -8.64 -4.48
CA LYS A 43 8.02 -9.76 -3.89
C LYS A 43 7.18 -10.70 -3.03
N THR A 44 6.03 -10.24 -2.53
CA THR A 44 5.19 -10.99 -1.58
C THR A 44 4.64 -12.29 -2.18
N GLY A 45 4.35 -12.35 -3.48
CA GLY A 45 3.70 -13.51 -4.11
C GLY A 45 2.22 -13.57 -3.75
N LEU A 46 1.44 -12.64 -4.31
CA LEU A 46 0.04 -12.39 -3.97
C LEU A 46 -0.89 -13.58 -4.26
N GLU A 47 -0.49 -14.48 -5.16
CA GLU A 47 -1.23 -15.70 -5.48
C GLU A 47 -1.42 -16.64 -4.29
N ARG A 48 -0.62 -16.49 -3.23
CA ARG A 48 -0.73 -17.30 -2.00
C ARG A 48 -1.83 -16.79 -1.05
N TYR A 49 -2.35 -15.59 -1.28
CA TYR A 49 -3.31 -14.94 -0.39
C TYR A 49 -4.71 -14.99 -0.97
N LYS A 50 -5.68 -15.39 -0.14
CA LYS A 50 -7.11 -15.35 -0.51
C LYS A 50 -7.70 -13.95 -0.36
N TYR A 51 -7.13 -13.13 0.51
CA TYR A 51 -7.59 -11.79 0.82
C TYR A 51 -6.40 -10.85 0.83
N ILE A 52 -6.57 -9.68 0.21
CA ILE A 52 -5.59 -8.60 0.22
C ILE A 52 -6.30 -7.36 0.77
N HIS A 53 -5.70 -6.72 1.77
CA HIS A 53 -6.26 -5.55 2.43
C HIS A 53 -5.30 -4.37 2.26
N PHE A 54 -5.82 -3.27 1.70
CA PHE A 54 -5.09 -2.01 1.55
C PHE A 54 -5.74 -0.95 2.45
N ALA A 55 -4.91 -0.25 3.22
CA ALA A 55 -5.32 0.85 4.08
C ALA A 55 -4.41 2.07 3.83
N THR A 56 -4.43 2.55 2.58
CA THR A 56 -3.60 3.67 2.10
C THR A 56 -4.48 4.75 1.46
N HIS A 57 -3.87 5.83 0.96
CA HIS A 57 -4.60 6.80 0.15
C HIS A 57 -5.02 6.17 -1.19
N ALA A 58 -6.21 6.51 -1.64
CA ALA A 58 -6.70 6.16 -2.96
C ALA A 58 -7.40 7.38 -3.57
N SER A 59 -7.43 7.43 -4.90
CA SER A 59 -7.99 8.57 -5.63
C SER A 59 -8.73 8.12 -6.87
N LEU A 60 -9.77 8.89 -7.22
CA LEU A 60 -10.43 8.79 -8.52
C LEU A 60 -9.63 9.52 -9.60
N PRO A 61 -9.88 9.20 -10.88
CA PRO A 61 -9.28 9.90 -12.02
C PRO A 61 -9.43 11.42 -11.92
N GLY A 62 -8.41 12.14 -12.42
CA GLY A 62 -8.48 13.60 -12.58
C GLY A 62 -8.13 14.42 -11.34
N MET A 63 -7.77 13.80 -10.21
CA MET A 63 -7.21 14.54 -9.06
C MET A 63 -5.73 14.89 -9.29
N ILE A 64 -4.95 14.04 -9.95
CA ILE A 64 -3.55 14.32 -10.33
C ILE A 64 -3.48 14.50 -11.85
N GLN A 65 -2.86 15.60 -12.29
CA GLN A 65 -2.66 15.87 -13.72
C GLN A 65 -1.79 14.77 -14.35
N GLY A 66 -2.32 14.09 -15.37
CA GLY A 66 -1.63 13.01 -16.07
C GLY A 66 -2.04 11.61 -15.64
N ILE A 67 -2.77 11.45 -14.53
CA ILE A 67 -3.33 10.16 -14.09
C ILE A 67 -4.84 10.15 -14.37
N ASN A 68 -5.23 9.35 -15.36
CA ASN A 68 -6.62 9.25 -15.84
C ASN A 68 -7.31 7.96 -15.39
N GLU A 69 -6.68 7.18 -14.52
CA GLU A 69 -7.21 5.95 -13.95
C GLU A 69 -7.29 6.03 -12.42
N PRO A 70 -8.18 5.26 -11.76
CA PRO A 70 -8.18 5.14 -10.31
C PRO A 70 -6.85 4.52 -9.84
N PHE A 71 -6.34 4.98 -8.70
CA PHE A 71 -5.10 4.44 -8.15
C PHE A 71 -5.16 4.28 -6.64
N ILE A 72 -4.33 3.35 -6.15
CA ILE A 72 -3.93 3.23 -4.75
C ILE A 72 -2.49 3.76 -4.64
N LEU A 73 -2.23 4.62 -3.67
CA LEU A 73 -0.91 5.17 -3.41
C LEU A 73 -0.16 4.27 -2.44
N LEU A 74 1.02 3.81 -2.86
CA LEU A 74 1.97 3.04 -2.07
C LEU A 74 3.13 3.93 -1.59
N GLY A 75 3.94 3.40 -0.68
CA GLY A 75 5.16 4.05 -0.22
C GLY A 75 6.06 4.42 -1.39
N GLN A 76 6.47 5.69 -1.47
CA GLN A 76 7.34 6.20 -2.54
C GLN A 76 8.82 6.30 -2.12
N VAL A 77 9.10 6.10 -0.84
CA VAL A 77 10.45 6.21 -0.27
C VAL A 77 11.21 4.92 -0.56
N GLU A 78 12.44 5.02 -1.08
CA GLU A 78 13.32 3.89 -1.43
C GLU A 78 12.86 3.02 -2.62
N ASN A 79 11.90 3.50 -3.43
CA ASN A 79 11.50 2.82 -4.67
C ASN A 79 12.67 2.72 -5.67
N GLU A 80 12.82 1.56 -6.30
CA GLU A 80 13.71 1.43 -7.47
C GLU A 80 13.19 2.33 -8.60
N ASN A 81 14.08 2.82 -9.48
CA ASN A 81 13.77 3.80 -10.55
C ASN A 81 12.62 3.44 -11.52
N LYS A 82 12.00 2.26 -11.37
CA LYS A 82 10.86 1.77 -12.17
C LYS A 82 9.52 1.82 -11.46
N ASP A 83 9.47 2.04 -10.13
CA ASP A 83 8.22 2.08 -9.37
C ASP A 83 7.76 3.54 -9.23
N ASP A 84 6.58 3.86 -9.74
CA ASP A 84 5.98 5.19 -9.62
C ASP A 84 5.14 5.35 -8.33
N GLY A 85 4.99 4.25 -7.58
CA GLY A 85 4.27 4.22 -6.31
C GLY A 85 2.75 4.22 -6.46
N PHE A 86 2.24 4.04 -7.68
CA PHE A 86 0.83 3.88 -7.96
C PHE A 86 0.54 2.41 -8.27
N LEU A 87 -0.51 1.87 -7.65
CA LEU A 87 -1.11 0.61 -8.09
C LEU A 87 -2.37 0.95 -8.90
N THR A 88 -2.33 0.66 -10.20
CA THR A 88 -3.40 0.95 -11.16
C THR A 88 -3.97 -0.29 -11.85
#